data_AF-A0A165TMW9-F1
#
_entry.id   AF-A0A165TMW9-F1
#
_cell.length_a   1.000
_cell.length_b   1.000
_cell.length_c   1.000
_cell.angle_alpha   90.00
_cell.angle_beta   90.00
_cell.angle_gamma   90.00
#
_symmetry.space_group_name_H-M   'P 1'
#
loop_
_entity.id
_entity.type
_entity.pdbx_description
1 polymer ?
#
loop_
_entity_poly.entity_id
_entity_poly.type
_entity_poly.pdbx_seq_one_letter_code
_entity_poly.pdbx_strand_id
1 'polypeptide(L)'
;MREGDRFVTVSGRITGPFPKNYKSAARGLRALNRWLKTEAIVEAKHTNSDYHATMWGALDENNWSPADGDGVNLYLFGDPDGFIANRKVVMRDGQWELAINDTEGEAHA
;
A
#
# COMPACT_ATOMS: atom_id res chain seq x y z
N MET A 1 6.10 -3.13 8.22
CA MET A 1 5.98 -1.80 7.57
C MET A 1 6.14 -0.72 8.62
N ARG A 2 6.78 0.39 8.28
CA ARG A 2 7.01 1.53 9.18
C ARG A 2 6.28 2.76 8.64
N GLU A 3 5.94 3.67 9.55
CA GLU A 3 5.42 4.99 9.19
C GLU A 3 6.35 5.66 8.16
N GLY A 4 5.78 6.23 7.11
CA GLY A 4 6.55 6.92 6.07
C GLY A 4 7.09 6.02 4.96
N ASP A 5 7.05 4.69 5.11
CA ASP A 5 7.40 3.76 4.03
C ASP A 5 6.53 4.05 2.79
N ARG A 6 7.07 3.84 1.59
CA ARG A 6 6.33 3.96 0.34
C ARG A 6 6.47 2.69 -0.46
N PHE A 7 5.48 2.41 -1.30
CA PHE A 7 5.41 1.17 -2.06
C PHE A 7 5.15 1.48 -3.53
N VAL A 8 5.58 0.57 -4.40
CA VAL A 8 5.21 0.58 -5.82
C VAL A 8 3.95 -0.24 -6.03
N THR A 9 2.96 0.34 -6.71
CA THR A 9 1.73 -0.34 -7.12
C THR A 9 1.98 -1.26 -8.32
N VAL A 10 0.98 -2.06 -8.69
CA VAL A 10 1.04 -2.89 -9.91
C VAL A 10 1.25 -2.09 -11.18
N SER A 11 0.78 -0.84 -11.26
CA SER A 11 1.00 0.03 -12.42
C SER A 11 2.36 0.71 -12.44
N GLY A 12 3.17 0.56 -11.38
CA GLY A 12 4.45 1.26 -11.23
C GLY A 12 4.34 2.61 -10.52
N ARG A 13 3.15 3.04 -10.06
CA ARG A 13 2.99 4.28 -9.29
C ARG A 13 3.59 4.11 -7.90
N ILE A 14 4.22 5.16 -7.37
CA ILE A 14 4.64 5.19 -5.97
C ILE A 14 3.50 5.73 -5.09
N THR A 15 3.20 5.02 -4.01
CA THR A 15 2.17 5.42 -3.05
C THR A 15 2.53 6.68 -2.28
N GLY A 16 1.52 7.30 -1.67
CA GLY A 16 1.73 8.15 -0.50
C GLY A 16 2.42 7.40 0.65
N PRO A 17 2.94 8.14 1.65
CA PRO A 17 3.61 7.54 2.80
C PRO A 17 2.64 6.67 3.60
N PHE A 18 3.11 5.50 4.03
CA PHE A 18 2.40 4.57 4.90
C PHE A 18 2.02 5.27 6.21
N PRO A 19 0.81 5.04 6.73
CA PRO A 19 0.29 5.81 7.85
C PRO A 19 1.09 5.56 9.13
N LYS A 20 0.95 6.50 10.06
CA LYS A 20 1.49 6.40 11.40
C LYS A 20 0.99 5.16 12.13
N ASN A 21 1.89 4.51 12.86
CA ASN A 21 1.54 3.46 13.82
C ASN A 21 0.93 4.08 15.08
N TYR A 22 -0.32 3.72 15.39
CA TYR A 22 -1.00 4.14 16.61
C TYR A 22 -0.93 3.06 17.69
N LYS A 23 -0.86 3.48 18.96
CA LYS A 23 -0.93 2.54 20.10
C LYS A 23 -2.25 1.78 20.17
N SER A 24 -3.35 2.42 19.74
CA SER A 24 -4.66 1.79 19.66
C SER A 24 -4.77 1.02 18.36
N ALA A 25 -4.99 -0.30 18.45
CA ALA A 25 -5.17 -1.18 17.30
C ALA A 25 -6.32 -0.71 16.40
N ALA A 26 -7.48 -0.35 16.98
CA ALA A 26 -8.62 0.13 16.22
C ALA A 26 -8.32 1.44 15.46
N ARG A 27 -7.58 2.37 16.07
CA ARG A 27 -7.16 3.60 15.39
C ARG A 27 -6.13 3.33 14.30
N GLY A 28 -5.21 2.41 14.54
CA GLY A 28 -4.24 1.95 13.55
C GLY A 28 -4.90 1.33 12.33
N LEU A 29 -5.86 0.43 12.55
CA LEU A 29 -6.62 -0.22 11.50
C LEU A 29 -7.40 0.79 10.65
N ARG A 30 -8.11 1.74 11.27
CA ARG A 30 -8.81 2.80 10.53
C ARG A 30 -7.86 3.66 9.70
N ALA A 31 -6.67 3.99 10.25
CA ALA A 31 -5.67 4.75 9.52
C ALA A 31 -5.10 3.97 8.32
N LEU A 32 -4.91 2.66 8.47
CA LEU A 32 -4.53 1.77 7.38
C LEU A 32 -5.61 1.71 6.29
N ASN A 33 -6.86 1.49 6.67
CA ASN A 33 -7.99 1.42 5.74
C ASN A 33 -8.16 2.73 4.96
N ARG A 34 -8.04 3.88 5.64
CA ARG A 34 -8.02 5.20 5.01
C ARG A 34 -6.93 5.34 3.96
N TRP A 35 -5.73 4.91 4.31
CA TRP A 35 -4.58 4.96 3.41
C TRP A 35 -4.81 4.08 2.18
N LEU A 36 -5.20 2.82 2.38
CA LEU A 36 -5.54 1.88 1.31
C LEU A 36 -6.62 2.44 0.37
N LYS A 37 -7.74 2.94 0.93
CA LYS A 37 -8.80 3.60 0.17
C LYS A 37 -8.27 4.76 -0.68
N THR A 38 -7.48 5.64 -0.07
CA THR A 38 -6.94 6.82 -0.73
C THR A 38 -6.03 6.42 -1.89
N GLU A 39 -5.10 5.49 -1.65
CA GLU A 39 -4.18 5.02 -2.67
C GLU A 39 -4.90 4.29 -3.81
N ALA A 40 -5.95 3.52 -3.53
CA ALA A 40 -6.76 2.85 -4.55
C ALA A 40 -7.49 3.84 -5.45
N ILE A 41 -8.05 4.92 -4.89
CA ILE A 41 -8.68 5.99 -5.67
C ILE A 41 -7.64 6.73 -6.54
N VAL A 42 -6.46 7.02 -5.99
CA VAL A 42 -5.38 7.67 -6.75
C VAL A 42 -4.89 6.77 -7.88
N GLU A 43 -4.73 5.48 -7.62
CA GLU A 43 -4.37 4.49 -8.64
C GLU A 43 -5.42 4.37 -9.75
N ALA A 44 -6.70 4.33 -9.37
CA ALA A 44 -7.80 4.31 -10.33
C ALA A 44 -7.78 5.55 -11.23
N LYS A 45 -7.52 6.73 -10.67
CA LYS A 45 -7.35 7.96 -11.47
C LYS A 45 -6.11 7.93 -12.35
N HIS A 46 -4.99 7.42 -11.84
CA HIS A 46 -3.74 7.29 -12.60
C HIS A 46 -3.89 6.36 -13.81
N THR A 47 -4.71 5.30 -13.66
CA THR A 47 -5.02 4.33 -14.72
C THR A 47 -6.26 4.71 -15.55
N ASN A 48 -6.83 5.91 -15.35
CA ASN A 48 -8.05 6.40 -16.01
C ASN A 48 -9.26 5.46 -15.88
N SER A 49 -9.43 4.83 -14.71
CA SER A 49 -10.54 3.93 -14.41
C SER A 49 -11.58 4.58 -13.50
N ASP A 50 -12.58 5.22 -14.11
CA ASP A 50 -13.67 5.87 -13.36
C ASP A 50 -14.48 4.88 -12.53
N TYR A 51 -14.71 3.68 -13.06
CA TYR A 51 -15.42 2.60 -12.35
C TYR A 51 -14.75 2.28 -11.01
N HIS A 52 -13.43 2.02 -11.02
CA HIS A 52 -12.69 1.71 -9.81
C HIS A 52 -12.63 2.91 -8.87
N ALA A 53 -12.47 4.13 -9.40
CA ALA A 53 -12.46 5.34 -8.57
C ALA A 53 -13.79 5.53 -7.82
N THR A 54 -14.93 5.27 -8.47
CA THR A 54 -16.25 5.30 -7.83
C THR A 54 -16.40 4.19 -6.80
N MET A 55 -16.06 2.95 -7.16
CA MET A 55 -16.18 1.78 -6.28
C MET A 55 -15.36 1.96 -4.99
N TRP A 56 -14.08 2.32 -5.10
CA TRP A 56 -13.21 2.56 -3.95
C TRP A 56 -13.63 3.80 -3.15
N GLY A 57 -14.20 4.81 -3.82
CA GLY A 57 -14.78 5.99 -3.17
C GLY A 57 -15.90 5.67 -2.19
N ALA A 58 -16.67 4.60 -2.44
CA ALA A 58 -17.82 4.20 -1.64
C ALA A 58 -17.46 3.44 -0.34
N LEU A 59 -16.23 2.96 -0.18
CA LEU A 59 -15.82 2.19 1.01
C LEU A 59 -15.88 3.01 2.30
N ASP A 60 -16.30 2.41 3.42
CA ASP A 60 -16.28 3.05 4.74
C ASP A 60 -15.13 2.50 5.60
N GLU A 61 -14.19 3.38 5.95
CA GLU A 61 -13.02 3.06 6.77
C GLU A 61 -13.38 2.60 8.19
N ASN A 62 -14.57 2.95 8.68
CA ASN A 62 -15.07 2.55 9.99
C ASN A 62 -15.82 1.21 9.96
N ASN A 63 -16.26 0.77 8.79
CA ASN A 63 -17.00 -0.47 8.58
C ASN A 63 -16.37 -1.25 7.41
N TRP A 64 -15.11 -1.62 7.60
CA TRP A 64 -14.28 -2.25 6.58
C TRP A 64 -14.30 -3.77 6.74
N SER A 65 -14.83 -4.47 5.74
CA SER A 65 -14.84 -5.93 5.73
C SER A 65 -13.49 -6.51 5.30
N PRO A 66 -13.21 -7.79 5.59
CA PRO A 66 -12.02 -8.46 5.04
C PRO A 66 -11.97 -8.39 3.51
N ALA A 67 -13.09 -8.59 2.82
CA ALA A 67 -13.17 -8.54 1.37
C ALA A 67 -12.82 -7.16 0.79
N ASP A 68 -13.16 -6.06 1.50
CA ASP A 68 -12.74 -4.71 1.09
C ASP A 68 -11.22 -4.58 1.14
N GLY A 69 -10.59 -5.17 2.16
CA GLY A 69 -9.14 -5.21 2.32
C GLY A 69 -8.48 -6.01 1.20
N ASP A 70 -8.95 -7.24 1.00
CA ASP A 70 -8.42 -8.16 -0.01
C ASP A 70 -8.53 -7.55 -1.42
N GLY A 71 -9.70 -6.97 -1.75
CA GLY A 71 -9.95 -6.35 -3.03
C GLY A 71 -9.05 -5.15 -3.30
N VAL A 72 -8.87 -4.28 -2.31
CA VAL A 72 -7.98 -3.11 -2.44
C VAL A 72 -6.51 -3.52 -2.52
N ASN A 73 -6.07 -4.48 -1.70
CA ASN A 73 -4.69 -4.96 -1.75
C ASN A 73 -4.39 -5.68 -3.07
N LEU A 74 -5.32 -6.51 -3.57
CA LEU A 74 -5.19 -7.14 -4.88
C LEU A 74 -5.12 -6.09 -6.00
N TYR A 75 -5.97 -5.06 -5.95
CA TYR A 75 -5.98 -3.99 -6.94
C TYR A 75 -4.67 -3.17 -6.94
N LEU A 76 -4.18 -2.79 -5.76
CA LEU A 76 -2.98 -1.97 -5.63
C LEU A 76 -1.68 -2.75 -5.83
N PHE A 77 -1.61 -3.98 -5.33
CA PHE A 77 -0.35 -4.71 -5.13
C PHE A 77 -0.37 -6.12 -5.71
N GLY A 78 -1.49 -6.59 -6.26
CA GLY A 78 -1.60 -7.93 -6.83
C GLY A 78 -1.52 -9.04 -5.78
N ASP A 79 -1.70 -8.71 -4.51
CA ASP A 79 -1.64 -9.64 -3.38
C ASP A 79 -2.79 -9.33 -2.41
N PRO A 80 -3.81 -10.20 -2.29
CA PRO A 80 -4.97 -9.94 -1.44
C PRO A 80 -4.61 -9.92 0.06
N ASP A 81 -3.59 -10.69 0.47
CA ASP A 81 -3.20 -10.83 1.89
C ASP A 81 -2.43 -9.60 2.40
N GLY A 82 -2.07 -8.67 1.50
CA GLY A 82 -1.39 -7.42 1.85
C GLY A 82 0.08 -7.60 2.21
N PHE A 83 0.73 -8.68 1.77
CA PHE A 83 2.17 -8.88 1.94
C PHE A 83 3.00 -8.02 0.96
N ILE A 84 3.02 -6.72 1.21
CA ILE A 84 3.59 -5.72 0.27
C ILE A 84 5.03 -5.31 0.57
N ALA A 85 5.72 -6.01 1.49
CA ALA A 85 7.06 -5.62 1.94
C ALA A 85 8.09 -5.60 0.80
N ASN A 86 7.99 -6.55 -0.13
CA ASN A 86 8.83 -6.65 -1.33
C ASN A 86 8.57 -5.54 -2.37
N ARG A 87 7.50 -4.76 -2.20
CA ARG A 87 7.16 -3.60 -3.05
C ARG A 87 7.62 -2.29 -2.46
N LYS A 88 8.30 -2.30 -1.31
CA LYS A 88 8.81 -1.08 -0.69
C LYS A 88 9.81 -0.39 -1.61
N VAL A 89 9.76 0.94 -1.66
CA VAL A 89 10.75 1.77 -2.36
C VAL A 89 11.51 2.69 -1.41
N VAL A 90 12.72 3.07 -1.83
CA VAL A 90 13.59 4.04 -1.18
C VAL A 90 14.06 5.07 -2.20
N MET A 91 14.34 6.30 -1.75
CA MET A 91 14.91 7.33 -2.62
C MET A 91 16.44 7.23 -2.58
N ARG A 92 17.07 7.07 -3.75
CA ARG A 92 18.53 7.06 -3.95
C ARG A 92 18.85 7.97 -5.12
N ASP A 93 19.78 8.91 -4.93
CA ASP A 93 20.20 9.86 -5.96
C ASP A 93 19.04 10.60 -6.68
N GLY A 94 17.96 10.87 -5.95
CA GLY A 94 16.76 11.55 -6.49
C GLY A 94 15.81 10.66 -7.28
N GLN A 95 16.05 9.35 -7.33
CA GLN A 95 15.19 8.36 -7.98
C GLN A 95 14.62 7.37 -6.97
N TRP A 96 13.40 6.89 -7.24
CA TRP A 96 12.77 5.83 -6.47
C TRP A 96 13.26 4.48 -6.97
N GLU A 97 13.82 3.68 -6.05
CA GLU A 97 14.27 2.33 -6.30
C GLU A 97 13.57 1.35 -5.37
N LEU A 98 13.38 0.10 -5.79
CA LEU A 98 12.94 -0.96 -4.89
C LEU A 98 13.95 -1.12 -3.75
N ALA A 99 13.44 -1.27 -2.54
CA ALA A 99 14.23 -1.65 -1.38
C ALA A 99 14.61 -3.13 -1.56
N ILE A 100 15.74 -3.38 -2.22
CA ILE A 100 16.32 -4.72 -2.29
C ILE A 100 16.67 -5.12 -0.85
N ASN A 101 16.12 -6.24 -0.38
CA ASN A 101 16.59 -6.86 0.84
C ASN A 101 17.96 -7.46 0.51
N ASP A 102 19.04 -6.82 0.97
CA ASP A 102 20.38 -7.41 0.97
C ASP A 102 20.40 -8.60 1.95
N THR A 103 19.79 -9.72 1.57
CA THR A 103 19.88 -11.01 2.28
C THR A 103 20.76 -12.00 1.53
N GLU A 104 21.75 -11.50 0.79
CA GLU A 104 22.88 -12.30 0.30
C GLU A 104 24.14 -11.88 1.06
N GLY A 105 24.30 -12.37 2.29
CA GLY A 105 25.44 -12.02 3.14
C GLY A 105 25.72 -12.91 4.35
N GLU A 106 24.94 -13.96 4.60
CA GLU A 106 25.24 -14.97 5.63
C GLU A 106 25.16 -16.38 5.03
N ALA A 107 25.97 -16.60 3.99
CA ALA A 107 26.47 -17.93 3.67
C ALA A 107 27.99 -17.86 3.77
N HIS A 108 28.55 -18.68 4.67
CA HIS A 108 29.97 -18.91 4.93
C HIS A 108 30.69 -17.94 5.88
N ALA A 109 30.75 -18.33 7.16
CA ALA A 109 31.99 -18.52 7.92
C ALA A 109 31.74 -19.47 9.10
#